data_AF-A0AA51MP79-F1
#
_entry.id   AF-A0AA51MP79-F1
#
_cell.length_a   1.000
_cell.length_b   1.000
_cell.length_c   1.000
_cell.angle_alpha   90.00
_cell.angle_beta   90.00
_cell.angle_gamma   90.00
#
_symmetry.space_group_name_H-M   'P 1'
#
loop_
_entity.id
_entity.type
_entity.pdbx_description
1 polymer ?
#
loop_
_entity_poly.entity_id
_entity_poly.type
_entity_poly.pdbx_seq_one_letter_code
_entity_poly.pdbx_strand_id
1 'polypeptide(L)'
;MQEPGATATTYRLHIAIDLINLSLHQVEVTTDKEGENLDHYTLAAGDVVLIDRGYNQPKTLVPFIDRGGDVVLRYNVHSMNLYEDGEGDDAGRLVKIDWYTRLRKLGKRPSCVPVWLCHGNKRIQGYLHAIPLPEEKAAQARRKAKQRAKDKGRNPSTEALCLSEWVLIFTSLPPEVLCTTTASALYRVRWQVELVIKRLKSLLNVDELRAHKGSKLAELYLHGKLLYAAVLEKMTQSRFANAKRKLDNPRRLTDWRLWKTVADDLNAGIKACFPVDARFEDDNIKSLSERPRKRTLQCLPSPILALLNQCREMALSRV
;
A
#
# COMPACT_ATOMS: atom_id res chain seq x y z
N MET A 1 -1.72 -2.72 -9.62
CA MET A 1 -1.93 -3.97 -10.39
C MET A 1 -1.55 -3.69 -11.83
N GLN A 2 -1.01 -4.69 -12.51
CA GLN A 2 -0.47 -4.55 -13.86
C GLN A 2 -1.26 -5.45 -14.81
N GLU A 3 -1.60 -4.92 -15.98
CA GLU A 3 -2.05 -5.73 -17.10
C GLU A 3 -0.87 -6.52 -17.72
N PRO A 4 -1.15 -7.55 -18.55
CA PRO A 4 -0.08 -8.33 -19.15
C PRO A 4 0.90 -7.47 -19.98
N GLY A 5 2.18 -7.54 -19.64
CA GLY A 5 3.24 -6.81 -20.35
C GLY A 5 3.39 -5.33 -19.93
N ALA A 6 2.64 -4.85 -18.94
CA ALA A 6 2.80 -3.50 -18.45
C ALA A 6 4.06 -3.32 -17.61
N THR A 7 4.80 -2.25 -17.89
CA THR A 7 5.98 -1.82 -17.10
C THR A 7 5.60 -0.87 -15.97
N ALA A 8 4.36 -0.37 -15.95
CA ALA A 8 3.84 0.60 -15.00
C ALA A 8 2.48 0.14 -14.42
N THR A 9 2.06 0.76 -13.32
CA THR A 9 0.77 0.50 -12.67
C THR A 9 -0.39 0.83 -13.59
N THR A 10 -1.32 -0.11 -13.77
CA THR A 10 -2.52 0.04 -14.61
C THR A 10 -3.75 0.39 -13.77
N TYR A 11 -3.92 -0.32 -12.64
CA TYR A 11 -4.97 -0.11 -11.64
C TYR A 11 -4.36 0.06 -10.25
N ARG A 12 -5.05 0.81 -9.40
CA ARG A 12 -4.69 1.05 -8.00
C ARG A 12 -5.75 0.43 -7.10
N LEU A 13 -5.28 -0.11 -5.99
CA LEU A 13 -6.10 -0.59 -4.90
C LEU A 13 -5.91 0.38 -3.74
N HIS A 14 -6.96 1.10 -3.35
CA HIS A 14 -6.98 1.88 -2.13
C HIS A 14 -7.54 0.98 -1.04
N ILE A 15 -6.72 0.69 -0.03
CA ILE A 15 -7.03 -0.33 0.99
C ILE A 15 -7.04 0.32 2.37
N ALA A 16 -8.18 0.21 3.03
CA ALA A 16 -8.31 0.43 4.46
C ALA A 16 -8.37 -0.91 5.19
N ILE A 17 -7.67 -1.01 6.31
CA ILE A 17 -7.70 -2.18 7.18
C ILE A 17 -8.16 -1.79 8.58
N ASP A 18 -8.88 -2.69 9.23
CA ASP A 18 -9.03 -2.65 10.68
C ASP A 18 -7.67 -3.00 11.29
N LEU A 19 -7.07 -2.04 11.99
CA LEU A 19 -5.72 -2.19 12.53
C LEU A 19 -5.65 -3.23 13.66
N ILE A 20 -6.74 -3.45 14.39
CA ILE A 20 -6.79 -4.41 15.50
C ILE A 20 -6.95 -5.82 14.95
N ASN A 21 -7.93 -6.04 14.08
CA ASN A 21 -8.29 -7.35 13.53
C ASN A 21 -7.42 -7.76 12.33
N LEU A 22 -6.66 -6.82 11.75
CA LEU A 22 -5.87 -6.99 10.52
C LEU A 22 -6.68 -7.47 9.32
N SER A 23 -7.96 -7.13 9.32
CA SER A 23 -8.92 -7.46 8.28
C SER A 23 -9.09 -6.33 7.28
N LEU A 24 -9.42 -6.66 6.05
CA LEU A 24 -9.82 -5.68 5.05
C LEU A 24 -11.11 -5.01 5.52
N HIS A 25 -11.08 -3.69 5.63
CA HIS A 25 -12.25 -2.89 5.98
C HIS A 25 -12.92 -2.34 4.72
N GLN A 26 -12.12 -1.75 3.83
CA GLN A 26 -12.58 -1.25 2.55
C GLN A 26 -11.51 -1.45 1.49
N VAL A 27 -11.93 -1.76 0.27
CA VAL A 27 -11.08 -1.78 -0.91
C VAL A 27 -11.80 -1.06 -2.04
N GLU A 28 -11.16 -0.04 -2.59
CA GLU A 28 -11.60 0.62 -3.81
C GLU A 28 -10.59 0.36 -4.93
N VAL A 29 -11.10 0.12 -6.13
CA VAL A 29 -10.29 -0.09 -7.33
C VAL A 29 -10.44 1.11 -8.23
N THR A 30 -9.32 1.76 -8.54
CA THR A 30 -9.29 2.89 -9.46
C THR A 30 -8.23 2.70 -10.53
N THR A 31 -8.19 3.59 -11.51
CA THR A 31 -7.13 3.58 -12.52
C THR A 31 -5.86 4.29 -12.01
N ASP A 32 -4.78 4.14 -12.76
CA ASP A 32 -3.53 4.89 -12.59
C ASP A 32 -3.66 6.42 -12.55
N LYS A 33 -4.77 6.98 -13.04
CA LYS A 33 -5.07 8.42 -13.06
C LYS A 33 -5.45 8.97 -11.69
N GLU A 34 -5.89 8.13 -10.77
CA GLU A 34 -6.38 8.57 -9.47
C GLU A 34 -5.33 8.40 -8.38
N GLY A 35 -5.00 9.52 -7.75
CA GLY A 35 -4.05 9.60 -6.64
C GLY A 35 -4.55 8.93 -5.36
N GLU A 36 -3.67 8.83 -4.37
CA GLU A 36 -4.08 8.56 -2.99
C GLU A 36 -4.87 9.77 -2.47
N ASN A 37 -6.05 9.52 -1.93
CA ASN A 37 -6.93 10.51 -1.35
C ASN A 37 -7.76 9.87 -0.21
N LEU A 38 -8.09 10.63 0.83
CA LEU A 38 -8.99 10.19 1.89
C LEU A 38 -10.43 9.99 1.40
N ASP A 39 -10.83 10.68 0.32
CA ASP A 39 -12.18 10.56 -0.25
C ASP A 39 -12.48 9.15 -0.80
N HIS A 40 -11.46 8.32 -1.01
CA HIS A 40 -11.60 6.91 -1.40
C HIS A 40 -12.16 6.04 -0.28
N TYR A 41 -12.28 6.56 0.94
CA TYR A 41 -12.69 5.81 2.12
C TYR A 41 -13.99 6.36 2.70
N THR A 42 -14.87 5.44 3.12
CA THR A 42 -16.12 5.76 3.80
C THR A 42 -15.83 6.03 5.28
N LEU A 43 -15.33 7.23 5.57
CA LEU A 43 -14.93 7.61 6.94
C LEU A 43 -16.06 8.37 7.66
N ALA A 44 -16.37 7.97 8.87
CA ALA A 44 -17.38 8.58 9.73
C ALA A 44 -16.76 9.50 10.81
N ALA A 45 -17.61 10.28 11.46
CA ALA A 45 -17.22 10.97 12.69
C ALA A 45 -16.86 9.93 13.78
N GLY A 46 -15.80 10.18 14.53
CA GLY A 46 -15.25 9.26 15.53
C GLY A 46 -14.20 8.28 14.98
N ASP A 47 -14.00 8.20 13.66
CA ASP A 47 -12.93 7.38 13.09
C ASP A 47 -11.56 8.01 13.31
N VAL A 48 -10.57 7.19 13.67
CA VAL A 48 -9.16 7.57 13.73
C VAL A 48 -8.38 6.85 12.62
N VAL A 49 -7.87 7.60 11.63
CA VAL A 49 -7.17 7.02 10.48
C VAL A 49 -5.65 7.15 10.60
N LEU A 50 -4.94 6.03 10.45
CA LEU A 50 -3.48 5.97 10.42
C LEU A 50 -2.98 5.91 8.97
N ILE A 51 -2.40 7.00 8.47
CA ILE A 51 -2.16 7.21 7.03
C ILE A 51 -0.72 7.63 6.72
N ASP A 52 -0.28 7.27 5.51
CA ASP A 52 1.10 7.54 5.07
C ASP A 52 1.31 8.95 4.50
N ARG A 53 2.55 9.23 4.11
CA ARG A 53 2.96 10.57 3.65
C ARG A 53 2.32 11.04 2.34
N GLY A 54 1.71 10.17 1.55
CA GLY A 54 0.98 10.50 0.32
C GLY A 54 -0.31 11.28 0.58
N TYR A 55 -0.85 11.18 1.81
CA TYR A 55 -2.10 11.81 2.23
C TYR A 55 -1.93 13.22 2.83
N ASN A 56 -0.79 13.88 2.61
CA ASN A 56 -0.55 15.26 3.06
C ASN A 56 -1.31 16.29 2.20
N GLN A 57 -2.64 16.20 2.18
CA GLN A 57 -3.54 17.01 1.35
C GLN A 57 -4.57 17.71 2.25
N PRO A 58 -4.36 18.99 2.60
CA PRO A 58 -5.28 19.74 3.46
C PRO A 58 -6.73 19.73 2.97
N LYS A 59 -6.94 19.68 1.64
CA LYS A 59 -8.26 19.64 1.00
C LYS A 59 -9.16 18.49 1.44
N THR A 60 -8.58 17.38 1.91
CA THR A 60 -9.35 16.20 2.33
C THR A 60 -9.18 15.90 3.82
N LEU A 61 -8.05 16.29 4.40
CA LEU A 61 -7.83 16.23 5.85
C LEU A 61 -8.74 17.19 6.61
N VAL A 62 -8.80 18.47 6.20
CA VAL A 62 -9.54 19.49 6.95
C VAL A 62 -11.04 19.20 7.02
N PRO A 63 -11.75 18.88 5.92
CA PRO A 63 -13.17 18.54 6.01
C PRO A 63 -13.43 17.28 6.83
N PHE A 64 -12.54 16.29 6.78
CA PHE A 64 -12.68 15.06 7.58
C PHE A 64 -12.51 15.35 9.09
N ILE A 65 -11.54 16.18 9.47
CA ILE A 65 -11.35 16.53 10.88
C ILE A 65 -12.46 17.47 11.37
N ASP A 66 -12.89 18.44 10.55
CA ASP A 66 -13.97 19.38 10.87
C ASP A 66 -15.31 18.66 11.15
N ARG A 67 -15.56 17.51 10.50
CA ARG A 67 -16.75 16.68 10.77
C ARG A 67 -16.59 15.67 11.91
N GLY A 68 -15.52 15.76 12.69
CA GLY A 68 -15.28 14.94 13.88
C GLY A 68 -14.50 13.64 13.65
N GLY A 69 -13.77 13.54 12.55
CA GLY A 69 -12.78 12.48 12.35
C GLY A 69 -11.40 12.88 12.89
N ASP A 70 -10.52 11.89 13.07
CA ASP A 70 -9.16 12.12 13.55
C ASP A 70 -8.11 11.44 12.66
N VAL A 71 -6.93 12.04 12.56
CA VAL A 71 -5.85 11.55 11.70
C VAL A 71 -4.56 11.36 12.49
N VAL A 72 -3.80 10.33 12.14
CA VAL A 72 -2.39 10.16 12.50
C VAL A 72 -1.61 9.97 11.21
N LEU A 73 -0.91 11.02 10.79
CA LEU A 73 -0.34 11.17 9.45
C LEU A 73 1.18 11.33 9.52
N ARG A 74 1.90 10.66 8.63
CA ARG A 74 3.31 11.01 8.39
C ARG A 74 3.40 12.35 7.69
N TYR A 75 3.81 13.36 8.44
CA TYR A 75 3.91 14.71 7.91
C TYR A 75 5.04 14.83 6.86
N ASN A 76 4.73 15.53 5.77
CA ASN A 76 5.66 15.91 4.73
C ASN A 76 5.67 17.43 4.56
N VAL A 77 6.75 18.06 5.03
CA VAL A 77 6.98 19.51 5.02
C VAL A 77 6.82 20.13 3.63
N HIS A 78 7.13 19.39 2.56
CA HIS A 78 7.07 19.92 1.20
C HIS A 78 5.68 19.81 0.56
N SER A 79 4.78 19.01 1.12
CA SER A 79 3.46 18.74 0.54
C SER A 79 2.31 19.38 1.30
N MET A 80 2.50 19.66 2.60
CA MET A 80 1.49 20.28 3.45
C MET A 80 2.13 21.37 4.31
N ASN A 81 1.53 22.56 4.32
CA ASN A 81 1.97 23.65 5.19
C ASN A 81 1.25 23.56 6.54
N LEU A 82 1.97 23.89 7.60
CA LEU A 82 1.44 24.06 8.95
C LEU A 82 1.77 25.47 9.44
N TYR A 83 0.89 26.00 10.28
CA TYR A 83 0.97 27.37 10.76
C TYR A 83 1.00 27.41 12.29
N GLU A 84 1.46 28.52 12.84
CA GLU A 84 1.41 28.83 14.26
C GLU A 84 0.87 30.26 14.45
N ASP A 85 0.45 30.58 15.67
CA ASP A 85 0.05 31.94 16.00
C ASP A 85 1.26 32.87 15.94
N GLY A 86 1.12 33.97 15.22
CA GLY A 86 2.13 35.01 15.12
C GLY A 86 2.34 35.74 16.44
N GLU A 87 3.57 36.18 16.67
CA GLU A 87 3.96 36.98 17.83
C GLU A 87 4.37 38.39 17.37
N GLY A 88 4.32 39.38 18.28
CA GLY A 88 4.73 40.76 17.98
C GLY A 88 3.84 41.43 16.92
N ASP A 89 4.46 41.93 15.85
CA ASP A 89 3.76 42.63 14.75
C ASP A 89 2.78 41.74 13.97
N ASP A 90 2.96 40.41 14.06
CA ASP A 90 2.07 39.41 13.46
C ASP A 90 1.03 38.86 14.45
N ALA A 91 0.89 39.45 15.65
CA ALA A 91 -0.08 39.03 16.65
C ALA A 91 -1.50 38.98 16.08
N GLY A 92 -2.18 37.84 16.26
CA GLY A 92 -3.51 37.57 15.72
C GLY A 92 -3.53 37.07 14.27
N ARG A 93 -2.37 36.88 13.62
CA ARG A 93 -2.25 36.25 12.30
C ARG A 93 -1.62 34.86 12.42
N LEU A 94 -1.91 34.00 11.44
CA LEU A 94 -1.25 32.70 11.32
C LEU A 94 0.01 32.84 10.47
N VAL A 95 1.15 32.44 11.02
CA VAL A 95 2.46 32.46 10.35
C VAL A 95 2.84 31.04 9.95
N LYS A 96 3.35 30.85 8.73
CA LYS A 96 3.82 29.55 8.27
C LYS A 96 5.05 29.13 9.07
N ILE A 97 5.05 27.91 9.60
CA ILE A 97 6.18 27.37 10.36
C ILE A 97 7.36 27.07 9.44
N ASP A 98 8.51 27.67 9.72
CA ASP A 98 9.80 27.24 9.19
C ASP A 98 10.32 26.03 10.00
N TRP A 99 10.05 24.83 9.47
CA TRP A 99 10.47 23.58 10.10
C TRP A 99 11.99 23.40 10.18
N TYR A 100 12.77 24.00 9.28
CA TYR A 100 14.22 23.92 9.36
C TYR A 100 14.73 24.65 10.60
N THR A 101 14.29 25.90 10.77
CA THR A 101 14.68 26.71 11.93
C THR A 101 14.13 26.11 13.22
N ARG A 102 12.86 25.69 13.22
CA ARG A 102 12.20 25.09 14.39
C ARG A 102 12.92 23.83 14.87
N LEU A 103 13.20 22.87 13.98
CA LEU A 103 13.84 21.60 14.37
C LEU A 103 15.29 21.79 14.85
N ARG A 104 16.02 22.79 14.33
CA ARG A 104 17.34 23.15 14.86
C ARG A 104 17.27 23.65 16.30
N LYS A 105 16.30 24.52 16.61
CA LYS A 105 16.07 25.02 17.98
C LYS A 105 15.73 23.90 18.96
N LEU A 106 14.99 22.86 18.51
CA LEU A 106 14.65 21.71 19.36
C LEU A 106 15.85 20.82 19.73
N GLY A 107 16.99 20.93 19.05
CA GLY A 107 18.23 20.29 19.48
C GLY A 107 18.17 18.76 19.64
N LYS A 108 17.59 18.05 18.66
CA LYS A 108 17.40 16.58 18.70
C LYS A 108 16.66 16.07 19.95
N ARG A 109 15.70 16.84 20.47
CA ARG A 109 14.79 16.39 21.54
C ARG A 109 13.41 16.05 20.96
N PRO A 110 12.82 14.89 21.33
CA PRO A 110 11.43 14.60 21.00
C PRO A 110 10.52 15.72 21.52
N SER A 111 9.67 16.28 20.66
CA SER A 111 8.82 17.42 21.01
C SER A 111 7.44 17.29 20.37
N CYS A 112 6.43 17.85 21.03
CA CYS A 112 5.10 18.04 20.49
C CYS A 112 4.89 19.54 20.30
N VAL A 113 4.54 19.97 19.09
CA VAL A 113 4.33 21.37 18.74
C VAL A 113 2.86 21.55 18.35
N PRO A 114 2.08 22.40 19.02
CA PRO A 114 0.74 22.75 18.55
C PRO A 114 0.85 23.50 17.22
N VAL A 115 -0.03 23.18 16.28
CA VAL A 115 -0.01 23.71 14.93
C VAL A 115 -1.43 23.93 14.41
N TRP A 116 -1.56 24.80 13.42
CA TRP A 116 -2.78 25.03 12.67
C TRP A 116 -2.65 24.43 11.26
N LEU A 117 -3.63 23.61 10.88
CA LEU A 117 -3.83 23.13 9.53
C LEU A 117 -4.97 23.92 8.88
N CYS A 118 -4.72 24.56 7.74
CA CYS A 118 -5.69 25.45 7.09
C CYS A 118 -6.10 24.93 5.72
N HIS A 119 -7.38 25.04 5.41
CA HIS A 119 -7.91 24.85 4.05
C HIS A 119 -9.21 25.65 3.86
N GLY A 120 -9.27 26.45 2.79
CA GLY A 120 -10.38 27.40 2.59
C GLY A 120 -10.49 28.35 3.78
N ASN A 121 -11.70 28.49 4.33
CA ASN A 121 -11.97 29.33 5.50
C ASN A 121 -11.91 28.56 6.83
N LYS A 122 -11.44 27.31 6.81
CA LYS A 122 -11.36 26.44 7.99
C LYS A 122 -9.92 26.35 8.49
N ARG A 123 -9.79 26.44 9.81
CA ARG A 123 -8.55 26.19 10.55
C ARG A 123 -8.80 25.07 11.56
N ILE A 124 -7.94 24.07 11.54
CA ILE A 124 -8.00 22.91 12.41
C ILE A 124 -6.77 22.94 13.30
N GLN A 125 -7.00 22.90 14.62
CA GLN A 125 -5.92 22.72 15.56
C GLN A 125 -5.43 21.28 15.48
N GLY A 126 -4.11 21.11 15.46
CA GLY A 126 -3.47 19.80 15.53
C GLY A 126 -2.11 19.90 16.20
N TYR A 127 -1.38 18.80 16.15
CA TYR A 127 -0.13 18.63 16.87
C TYR A 127 0.88 17.94 15.97
N LEU A 128 2.07 18.52 15.86
CA LEU A 128 3.21 17.87 15.21
C LEU A 128 4.14 17.27 16.25
N HIS A 129 4.24 15.95 16.25
CA HIS A 129 5.26 15.20 16.98
C HIS A 129 6.54 15.14 16.15
N ALA A 130 7.58 15.82 16.61
CA ALA A 130 8.92 15.78 16.05
C ALA A 130 9.77 14.78 16.84
N ILE A 131 10.14 13.67 16.21
CA ILE A 131 10.90 12.57 16.84
C ILE A 131 12.27 12.46 16.15
N PRO A 132 13.39 12.74 16.83
CA PRO A 132 14.71 12.61 16.24
C PRO A 132 15.05 11.14 15.99
N LEU A 133 15.72 10.83 14.89
CA LEU A 133 16.29 9.52 14.66
C LEU A 133 17.53 9.31 15.55
N PRO A 134 17.77 8.09 16.07
CA PRO A 134 19.06 7.73 16.65
C PRO A 134 20.21 8.02 15.68
N GLU A 135 21.39 8.39 16.18
CA GLU A 135 22.48 8.93 15.34
C GLU A 135 22.87 8.00 14.19
N GLU A 136 22.91 6.68 14.41
CA GLU A 136 23.17 5.70 13.36
C GLU A 136 22.11 5.74 12.24
N LYS A 137 20.83 5.81 12.62
CA LYS A 137 19.70 5.92 11.67
C LYS A 137 19.67 7.29 10.99
N ALA A 138 20.03 8.35 11.70
CA ALA A 138 20.17 9.70 11.14
C ALA A 138 21.29 9.73 10.09
N ALA A 139 22.45 9.13 10.38
CA ALA A 139 23.56 9.01 9.42
C ALA A 139 23.14 8.20 8.17
N GLN A 140 22.41 7.10 8.36
CA GLN A 140 21.87 6.32 7.24
C GLN A 140 20.85 7.14 6.42
N ALA A 141 19.97 7.91 7.08
CA ALA A 141 19.00 8.77 6.43
C ALA A 141 19.69 9.87 5.60
N ARG A 142 20.72 10.53 6.15
CA ARG A 142 21.57 11.49 5.42
C ARG A 142 22.22 10.86 4.18
N ARG A 143 22.80 9.66 4.31
CA ARG A 143 23.41 8.93 3.17
C ARG A 143 22.37 8.62 2.09
N LYS A 144 21.19 8.11 2.47
CA LYS A 144 20.08 7.82 1.54
C LYS A 144 19.54 9.09 0.87
N ALA A 145 19.45 10.19 1.60
CA ALA A 145 19.03 11.48 1.05
C ALA A 145 20.04 12.00 0.00
N LYS A 146 21.34 11.94 0.30
CA LYS A 146 22.42 12.27 -0.65
C LYS A 146 22.38 11.40 -1.90
N GLN A 147 22.23 10.09 -1.74
CA GLN A 147 22.15 9.17 -2.87
C GLN A 147 20.94 9.48 -3.76
N ARG A 148 19.75 9.63 -3.19
CA ARG A 148 18.53 9.98 -3.95
C ARG A 148 18.63 11.30 -4.69
N ALA A 149 19.34 12.28 -4.12
CA ALA A 149 19.58 13.55 -4.79
C ALA A 149 20.52 13.36 -5.99
N LYS A 150 21.63 12.61 -5.78
CA LYS A 150 22.58 12.25 -6.84
C LYS A 150 21.92 11.48 -7.99
N ASP A 151 21.09 10.49 -7.69
CA ASP A 151 20.34 9.71 -8.68
C ASP A 151 19.41 10.59 -9.54
N LYS A 152 19.03 11.76 -9.01
CA LYS A 152 18.21 12.78 -9.70
C LYS A 152 19.03 13.94 -10.27
N GLY A 153 20.36 13.83 -10.28
CA GLY A 153 21.26 14.89 -10.78
C GLY A 153 21.28 16.16 -9.94
N ARG A 154 20.97 16.08 -8.63
CA ARG A 154 20.86 17.24 -7.73
C ARG A 154 21.72 17.07 -6.48
N ASN A 155 22.08 18.19 -5.85
CA ASN A 155 22.65 18.19 -4.51
C ASN A 155 21.53 18.36 -3.46
N PRO A 156 21.56 17.61 -2.34
CA PRO A 156 20.57 17.81 -1.29
C PRO A 156 20.84 19.12 -0.54
N SER A 157 19.78 19.88 -0.25
CA SER A 157 19.89 21.08 0.58
C SER A 157 20.19 20.73 2.04
N THR A 158 20.76 21.68 2.78
CA THR A 158 20.98 21.58 4.23
C THR A 158 19.67 21.34 4.98
N GLU A 159 18.59 21.98 4.52
CA GLU A 159 17.23 21.76 5.01
C GLU A 159 16.79 20.31 4.79
N ALA A 160 16.90 19.77 3.58
CA ALA A 160 16.48 18.40 3.28
C ALA A 160 17.26 17.36 4.11
N LEU A 161 18.56 17.61 4.33
CA LEU A 161 19.37 16.76 5.21
C LEU A 161 18.91 16.86 6.66
N CYS A 162 18.65 18.06 7.16
CA CYS A 162 18.12 18.27 8.52
C CYS A 162 16.80 17.53 8.69
N LEU A 163 15.83 17.73 7.79
CA LEU A 163 14.52 17.06 7.82
C LEU A 163 14.64 15.53 7.77
N SER A 164 15.63 15.00 7.05
CA SER A 164 15.84 13.54 6.95
C SER A 164 16.21 12.86 8.28
N GLU A 165 16.70 13.63 9.25
CA GLU A 165 17.05 13.14 10.59
C GLU A 165 15.84 13.01 11.51
N TRP A 166 14.65 13.42 11.06
CA TRP A 166 13.46 13.46 11.89
C TRP A 166 12.33 12.56 11.39
N VAL A 167 11.58 12.08 12.38
CA VAL A 167 10.28 11.47 12.23
C VAL A 167 9.22 12.48 12.63
N LEU A 168 8.60 13.12 11.63
CA LEU A 168 7.51 14.07 11.84
C LEU A 168 6.16 13.37 11.67
N ILE A 169 5.29 13.47 12.67
CA ILE A 169 3.94 12.89 12.66
C ILE A 169 2.97 14.02 13.01
N PHE A 170 2.01 14.28 12.13
CA PHE A 170 0.90 15.19 12.39
C PHE A 170 -0.29 14.39 12.92
N THR A 171 -0.97 14.92 13.92
CA THR A 171 -2.22 14.37 14.46
C THR A 171 -3.19 15.47 14.82
N SER A 172 -4.49 15.23 14.66
CA SER A 172 -5.55 16.09 15.23
C SER A 172 -5.81 15.78 16.71
N LEU A 173 -5.44 14.58 17.17
CA LEU A 173 -5.57 14.17 18.57
C LEU A 173 -4.62 14.97 19.48
N PRO A 174 -5.09 15.45 20.63
CA PRO A 174 -4.28 16.23 21.55
C PRO A 174 -3.29 15.34 22.33
N PRO A 175 -2.17 15.91 22.82
CA PRO A 175 -1.08 15.15 23.44
C PRO A 175 -1.48 14.42 24.73
N GLU A 176 -2.58 14.83 25.37
CA GLU A 176 -3.21 14.17 26.51
C GLU A 176 -3.80 12.80 26.11
N VAL A 177 -4.28 12.68 24.87
CA VAL A 177 -4.79 11.43 24.28
C VAL A 177 -3.65 10.65 23.62
N LEU A 178 -2.81 11.33 22.84
CA LEU A 178 -1.73 10.71 22.06
C LEU A 178 -0.40 11.44 22.27
N CYS A 179 0.34 11.05 23.30
CA CYS A 179 1.65 11.63 23.56
C CYS A 179 2.71 11.18 22.53
N THR A 180 3.83 11.91 22.44
CA THR A 180 4.89 11.71 21.42
C THR A 180 5.45 10.28 21.36
N THR A 181 5.63 9.63 22.50
CA THR A 181 6.13 8.24 22.57
C THR A 181 5.12 7.26 22.00
N THR A 182 3.84 7.42 22.35
CA THR A 182 2.72 6.61 21.84
C THR A 182 2.47 6.87 20.35
N ALA A 183 2.47 8.13 19.91
CA ALA A 183 2.36 8.50 18.49
C ALA A 183 3.46 7.80 17.65
N SER A 184 4.70 7.79 18.15
CA SER A 184 5.82 7.09 17.53
C SER A 184 5.60 5.59 17.44
N ALA A 185 5.09 4.96 18.51
CA ALA A 185 4.83 3.53 18.56
C ALA A 185 3.65 3.12 17.67
N LEU A 186 2.56 3.90 17.69
CA LEU A 186 1.40 3.71 16.84
C LEU A 186 1.77 3.86 15.36
N TYR A 187 2.52 4.90 15.00
CA TYR A 187 2.93 5.07 13.61
C TYR A 187 3.86 3.95 13.12
N ARG A 188 4.63 3.33 14.03
CA ARG A 188 5.38 2.12 13.68
C ARG A 188 4.44 1.01 13.26
N VAL A 189 3.24 0.80 13.81
CA VAL A 189 2.38 -0.31 13.40
C VAL A 189 1.73 -0.14 12.02
N ARG A 190 1.80 1.04 11.40
CA ARG A 190 1.24 1.28 10.06
C ARG A 190 1.68 0.26 9.00
N TRP A 191 2.89 -0.29 9.10
CA TRP A 191 3.40 -1.31 8.14
C TRP A 191 2.51 -2.57 8.03
N GLN A 192 1.56 -2.79 8.94
CA GLN A 192 0.58 -3.88 8.81
C GLN A 192 -0.20 -3.81 7.49
N VAL A 193 -0.53 -2.62 6.97
CA VAL A 193 -1.19 -2.50 5.66
C VAL A 193 -0.32 -3.04 4.53
N GLU A 194 1.00 -2.85 4.60
CA GLU A 194 1.94 -3.38 3.61
C GLU A 194 2.00 -4.91 3.66
N LEU A 195 1.88 -5.51 4.85
CA LEU A 195 1.76 -6.96 4.98
C LEU A 195 0.47 -7.51 4.38
N VAL A 196 -0.66 -6.82 4.56
CA VAL A 196 -1.93 -7.20 3.94
C VAL A 196 -1.80 -7.12 2.41
N ILE A 197 -1.24 -6.04 1.87
CA ILE A 197 -0.95 -5.92 0.44
C ILE A 197 -0.04 -7.06 -0.03
N LYS A 198 1.03 -7.37 0.71
CA LYS A 198 1.93 -8.47 0.38
C LYS A 198 1.20 -9.82 0.35
N ARG A 199 0.31 -10.07 1.31
CA ARG A 199 -0.53 -11.27 1.37
C ARG A 199 -1.44 -11.38 0.14
N LEU A 200 -2.10 -10.29 -0.25
CA LEU A 200 -2.94 -10.25 -1.45
C LEU A 200 -2.12 -10.53 -2.71
N LYS A 201 -0.95 -9.90 -2.86
CA LYS A 201 -0.07 -10.15 -4.01
C LYS A 201 0.42 -11.59 -4.06
N SER A 202 0.94 -12.11 -2.97
CA SER A 202 1.59 -13.43 -3.01
C SER A 202 0.64 -14.62 -2.97
N LEU A 203 -0.56 -14.49 -2.39
CA LEU A 203 -1.51 -15.61 -2.31
C LEU A 203 -2.56 -15.55 -3.43
N LEU A 204 -2.91 -14.35 -3.89
CA LEU A 204 -4.01 -14.15 -4.85
C LEU A 204 -3.54 -13.58 -6.18
N ASN A 205 -2.24 -13.28 -6.30
CA ASN A 205 -1.63 -12.64 -7.46
C ASN A 205 -2.43 -11.43 -7.90
N VAL A 206 -2.93 -10.61 -6.95
CA VAL A 206 -3.83 -9.49 -7.28
C VAL A 206 -3.21 -8.50 -8.27
N ASP A 207 -1.89 -8.41 -8.30
CA ASP A 207 -1.11 -7.59 -9.20
C ASP A 207 -0.93 -8.16 -10.62
N GLU A 208 -1.29 -9.43 -10.87
CA GLU A 208 -1.19 -10.09 -12.17
C GLU A 208 -2.56 -10.20 -12.85
N LEU A 209 -2.97 -9.17 -13.60
CA LEU A 209 -4.18 -9.26 -14.41
C LEU A 209 -3.87 -10.01 -15.72
N ARG A 210 -4.81 -10.86 -16.16
CA ARG A 210 -4.72 -11.54 -17.47
C ARG A 210 -5.46 -10.80 -18.59
N ALA A 211 -5.97 -9.61 -18.29
CA ALA A 211 -6.83 -8.83 -19.18
C ALA A 211 -6.32 -7.40 -19.30
N HIS A 212 -6.62 -6.77 -20.43
CA HIS A 212 -6.21 -5.42 -20.76
C HIS A 212 -7.01 -4.37 -20.00
N LYS A 213 -6.39 -3.21 -19.76
CA LYS A 213 -7.01 -2.04 -19.13
C LYS A 213 -8.32 -1.66 -19.82
N GLY A 214 -9.35 -1.34 -19.05
CA GLY A 214 -10.65 -0.88 -19.55
C GLY A 214 -11.53 -1.98 -20.16
N SER A 215 -11.11 -3.24 -20.13
CA SER A 215 -11.96 -4.36 -20.55
C SER A 215 -12.86 -4.83 -19.40
N LYS A 216 -14.09 -5.26 -19.73
CA LYS A 216 -15.01 -5.94 -18.77
C LYS A 216 -14.35 -7.16 -18.12
N LEU A 217 -13.45 -7.83 -18.84
CA LEU A 217 -12.70 -8.97 -18.33
C LEU A 217 -11.73 -8.54 -17.22
N ALA A 218 -11.08 -7.38 -17.34
CA ALA A 218 -10.21 -6.87 -16.28
C ALA A 218 -11.01 -6.53 -15.02
N GLU A 219 -12.17 -5.90 -15.15
CA GLU A 219 -13.09 -5.65 -14.03
C GLU A 219 -13.54 -6.95 -13.37
N LEU A 220 -13.91 -7.97 -14.16
CA LEU A 220 -14.28 -9.29 -13.66
C LEU A 220 -13.13 -9.95 -12.90
N TYR A 221 -11.90 -9.90 -13.42
CA TYR A 221 -10.71 -10.43 -12.71
C TYR A 221 -10.47 -9.69 -11.40
N LEU A 222 -10.60 -8.37 -11.40
CA LEU A 222 -10.38 -7.54 -10.22
C LEU A 222 -11.40 -7.88 -9.12
N HIS A 223 -12.69 -7.82 -9.45
CA HIS A 223 -13.76 -8.13 -8.50
C HIS A 223 -13.73 -9.60 -8.06
N GLY A 224 -13.45 -10.53 -8.97
CA GLY A 224 -13.31 -11.95 -8.63
C GLY A 224 -12.19 -12.21 -7.62
N LYS A 225 -11.02 -11.58 -7.81
CA LYS A 225 -9.90 -11.70 -6.85
C LYS A 225 -10.21 -11.04 -5.51
N LEU A 226 -10.90 -9.90 -5.49
CA LEU A 226 -11.32 -9.24 -4.26
C LEU A 226 -12.39 -10.02 -3.51
N LEU A 227 -13.36 -10.59 -4.23
CA LEU A 227 -14.35 -11.50 -3.65
C LEU A 227 -13.67 -12.72 -3.03
N TYR A 228 -12.73 -13.34 -3.76
CA TYR A 228 -11.94 -14.44 -3.24
C TYR A 228 -11.16 -14.04 -1.97
N ALA A 229 -10.54 -12.86 -1.94
CA ALA A 229 -9.87 -12.33 -0.75
C ALA A 229 -10.82 -12.20 0.45
N ALA A 230 -12.03 -11.64 0.23
CA ALA A 230 -13.03 -11.46 1.27
C ALA A 230 -13.55 -12.81 1.81
N VAL A 231 -13.78 -13.79 0.92
CA VAL A 231 -14.18 -15.14 1.31
C VAL A 231 -13.09 -15.82 2.14
N LEU A 232 -11.82 -15.76 1.69
CA LEU A 232 -10.69 -16.30 2.44
C LEU A 232 -10.57 -15.67 3.82
N GLU A 233 -10.72 -14.36 3.92
CA GLU A 233 -10.64 -13.65 5.19
C GLU A 233 -11.74 -14.12 6.15
N LYS A 234 -12.99 -14.17 5.67
CA LYS A 234 -14.13 -14.62 6.47
C LYS A 234 -14.01 -16.07 6.91
N MET A 235 -13.58 -16.97 6.01
CA MET A 235 -13.33 -18.38 6.34
C MET A 235 -12.19 -18.53 7.33
N THR A 236 -11.11 -17.76 7.17
CA THR A 236 -9.97 -17.75 8.11
C THR A 236 -10.41 -17.29 9.50
N GLN A 237 -11.20 -16.21 9.58
CA GLN A 237 -11.73 -15.70 10.84
C GLN A 237 -12.63 -16.72 11.53
N SER A 238 -13.50 -17.41 10.78
CA SER A 238 -14.40 -18.43 11.31
C SER A 238 -13.65 -19.67 11.79
N ARG A 239 -12.77 -20.25 10.95
CA ARG A 239 -12.02 -21.48 11.28
C ARG A 239 -10.99 -21.28 12.39
N PHE A 240 -10.41 -20.09 12.50
CA PHE A 240 -9.35 -19.78 13.44
C PHE A 240 -9.74 -18.64 14.41
N ALA A 241 -10.99 -18.64 14.89
CA ALA A 241 -11.51 -17.60 15.79
C ALA A 241 -10.66 -17.40 17.05
N ASN A 242 -10.06 -18.48 17.58
CA ASN A 242 -9.23 -18.46 18.79
C ASN A 242 -7.74 -18.15 18.52
N ALA A 243 -7.35 -17.88 17.27
CA ALA A 243 -5.97 -17.57 16.93
C ALA A 243 -5.56 -16.20 17.51
N LYS A 244 -4.46 -16.20 18.28
CA LYS A 244 -3.86 -14.97 18.85
C LYS A 244 -3.14 -14.16 17.78
N ARG A 245 -3.91 -13.47 16.94
CA ARG A 245 -3.46 -12.76 15.73
C ARG A 245 -3.73 -11.23 15.74
N LYS A 246 -4.63 -10.77 16.61
CA LYS A 246 -5.05 -9.36 16.72
C LYS A 246 -3.95 -8.47 17.34
N LEU A 247 -3.94 -7.18 17.02
CA LEU A 247 -2.92 -6.23 17.51
C LEU A 247 -3.11 -5.77 18.96
N ASP A 248 -4.32 -5.90 19.50
CA ASP A 248 -4.68 -5.58 20.89
C ASP A 248 -4.17 -6.64 21.89
N ASN A 249 -3.50 -7.68 21.42
CA ASN A 249 -2.97 -8.78 22.23
C ASN A 249 -1.56 -9.19 21.76
N PRO A 250 -0.73 -9.81 22.63
CA PRO A 250 0.51 -10.44 22.21
C PRO A 250 0.26 -11.50 21.13
N ARG A 251 0.68 -11.19 19.90
CA ARG A 251 0.49 -12.07 18.74
C ARG A 251 1.40 -13.27 18.82
N ARG A 252 0.86 -14.45 18.53
CA ARG A 252 1.61 -15.72 18.42
C ARG A 252 1.80 -16.18 16.98
N LEU A 253 1.07 -15.60 16.04
CA LEU A 253 1.16 -15.93 14.62
C LEU A 253 0.74 -14.74 13.75
N THR A 254 1.11 -14.83 12.47
CA THR A 254 0.62 -13.94 11.42
C THR A 254 -0.46 -14.67 10.60
N ASP A 255 -1.36 -13.90 9.99
CA ASP A 255 -2.43 -14.46 9.14
C ASP A 255 -1.93 -15.24 7.91
N TRP A 256 -0.64 -15.11 7.55
CA TRP A 256 -0.11 -15.68 6.31
C TRP A 256 -0.34 -17.19 6.19
N ARG A 257 0.03 -17.95 7.22
CA ARG A 257 -0.12 -19.42 7.20
C ARG A 257 -1.59 -19.83 7.22
N LEU A 258 -2.41 -19.09 7.97
CA LEU A 258 -3.85 -19.34 8.03
C LEU A 258 -4.52 -19.15 6.67
N TRP A 259 -4.26 -18.01 6.02
CA TRP A 259 -4.80 -17.72 4.70
C TRP A 259 -4.33 -18.73 3.66
N LYS A 260 -3.05 -19.15 3.72
CA LYS A 260 -2.54 -20.17 2.80
C LYS A 260 -3.31 -21.48 2.93
N THR A 261 -3.47 -21.99 4.16
CA THR A 261 -4.24 -23.23 4.40
C THR A 261 -5.67 -23.13 3.88
N VAL A 262 -6.37 -22.02 4.19
CA VAL A 262 -7.76 -21.83 3.72
C VAL A 262 -7.82 -21.68 2.20
N ALA A 263 -6.83 -21.03 1.58
CA ALA A 263 -6.76 -20.88 0.14
C ALA A 263 -6.52 -22.22 -0.57
N ASP A 264 -5.65 -23.07 -0.03
CA ASP A 264 -5.40 -24.40 -0.58
C ASP A 264 -6.68 -25.25 -0.56
N ASP A 265 -7.42 -25.24 0.56
CA ASP A 265 -8.70 -25.95 0.70
C ASP A 265 -9.77 -25.39 -0.26
N LEU A 266 -9.90 -24.06 -0.35
CA LEU A 266 -10.89 -23.42 -1.21
C LEU A 266 -10.60 -23.71 -2.69
N ASN A 267 -9.32 -23.63 -3.10
CA ASN A 267 -8.90 -23.98 -4.44
C ASN A 267 -9.18 -25.45 -4.77
N ALA A 268 -8.96 -26.38 -3.82
CA ALA A 268 -9.29 -27.78 -4.01
C ALA A 268 -10.81 -27.98 -4.20
N GLY A 269 -11.64 -27.31 -3.38
CA GLY A 269 -13.09 -27.35 -3.49
C GLY A 269 -13.62 -26.79 -4.83
N ILE A 270 -13.10 -25.64 -5.27
CA ILE A 270 -13.46 -25.05 -6.58
C ILE A 270 -13.11 -26.03 -7.70
N LYS A 271 -11.89 -26.60 -7.71
CA LYS A 271 -11.48 -27.56 -8.74
C LYS A 271 -12.35 -28.82 -8.76
N ALA A 272 -12.78 -29.28 -7.59
CA ALA A 272 -13.68 -30.43 -7.49
C ALA A 272 -15.09 -30.12 -8.03
N CYS A 273 -15.60 -28.89 -7.81
CA CYS A 273 -16.92 -28.47 -8.30
C CYS A 273 -16.92 -28.09 -9.78
N PHE A 274 -15.77 -27.65 -10.31
CA PHE A 274 -15.61 -27.19 -11.69
C PHE A 274 -14.45 -27.96 -12.36
N PRO A 275 -14.64 -29.27 -12.64
CA PRO A 275 -13.64 -30.04 -13.35
C PRO A 275 -13.43 -29.51 -14.78
N VAL A 276 -12.28 -29.83 -15.37
CA VAL A 276 -12.00 -29.47 -16.77
C VAL A 276 -13.06 -30.09 -17.66
N ASP A 277 -13.77 -29.23 -18.37
CA ASP A 277 -14.78 -29.63 -19.32
C ASP A 277 -14.13 -29.84 -20.68
N ALA A 278 -14.13 -31.09 -21.14
CA ALA A 278 -13.53 -31.50 -22.41
C ALA A 278 -14.10 -30.74 -23.62
N ARG A 279 -15.31 -30.18 -23.51
CA ARG A 279 -15.91 -29.36 -24.57
C ARG A 279 -15.12 -28.09 -24.88
N PHE A 280 -14.31 -27.61 -23.94
CA PHE A 280 -13.49 -26.41 -24.08
C PHE A 280 -11.99 -26.73 -24.19
N GLU A 281 -11.62 -27.96 -24.58
CA GLU A 281 -10.22 -28.39 -24.67
C GLU A 281 -9.38 -27.45 -25.55
N ASP A 282 -9.85 -27.16 -26.77
CA ASP A 282 -9.14 -26.27 -27.70
C ASP A 282 -8.99 -24.85 -27.16
N ASP A 283 -10.03 -24.31 -26.53
CA ASP A 283 -9.99 -22.98 -25.90
C ASP A 283 -9.02 -22.95 -24.71
N ASN A 284 -8.97 -24.04 -23.92
CA ASN A 284 -8.02 -24.19 -22.82
C ASN A 284 -6.57 -24.24 -23.35
N ILE A 285 -6.30 -25.05 -24.37
CA ILE A 285 -4.98 -25.14 -25.03
C ILE A 285 -4.58 -23.77 -25.57
N LYS A 286 -5.49 -23.07 -26.25
CA LYS A 286 -5.26 -21.72 -26.76
C LYS A 286 -4.95 -20.73 -25.64
N SER A 287 -5.65 -20.79 -24.51
CA SER A 287 -5.37 -19.92 -23.36
C SER A 287 -4.05 -20.23 -22.66
N LEU A 288 -3.57 -21.47 -22.71
CA LEU A 288 -2.30 -21.90 -22.13
C LEU A 288 -1.12 -21.68 -23.09
N SER A 289 -1.40 -21.49 -24.37
CA SER A 289 -0.40 -21.29 -25.40
C SER A 289 0.36 -19.98 -25.21
N GLU A 290 1.64 -20.00 -25.61
CA GLU A 290 2.50 -18.81 -25.62
C GLU A 290 1.90 -17.74 -26.53
N ARG A 291 1.91 -16.49 -26.07
CA ARG A 291 1.50 -15.36 -26.90
C ARG A 291 2.44 -15.21 -28.10
N PRO A 292 2.01 -14.60 -29.22
CA PRO A 292 2.91 -14.33 -30.33
C PRO A 292 4.17 -13.57 -29.87
N ARG A 293 5.37 -14.12 -30.14
CA ARG A 293 6.67 -13.54 -29.77
C ARG A 293 7.56 -13.39 -31.00
N LYS A 294 8.48 -12.42 -30.97
CA LYS A 294 9.50 -12.23 -32.03
C LYS A 294 10.39 -13.47 -32.21
N ARG A 295 10.70 -14.19 -31.13
CA ARG A 295 11.41 -15.46 -31.17
C ARG A 295 10.38 -16.58 -31.22
N THR A 296 10.35 -17.32 -32.32
CA THR A 296 9.51 -18.51 -32.47
C THR A 296 9.96 -19.60 -31.52
N LEU A 297 9.02 -20.44 -31.09
CA LEU A 297 9.35 -21.69 -30.43
C LEU A 297 10.14 -22.54 -31.42
N GLN A 298 11.20 -23.17 -30.94
CA GLN A 298 12.03 -24.01 -31.78
C GLN A 298 11.23 -25.23 -32.23
N CYS A 299 11.25 -25.51 -33.53
CA CYS A 299 10.74 -26.73 -34.11
C CYS A 299 11.91 -27.49 -34.73
N LEU A 300 11.76 -28.81 -34.85
CA LEU A 300 12.70 -29.60 -35.63
C LEU A 300 12.70 -29.13 -37.09
N PRO A 301 13.86 -29.08 -37.76
CA PRO A 301 13.94 -28.75 -39.17
C PRO A 301 13.10 -29.73 -40.01
N SER A 302 12.51 -29.25 -41.12
CA SER A 302 11.67 -30.06 -42.00
C SER A 302 12.30 -31.40 -42.42
N PRO A 303 13.61 -31.50 -42.71
CA PRO A 303 14.24 -32.79 -43.02
C PRO A 303 14.19 -33.80 -41.88
N ILE A 304 14.31 -33.36 -40.63
CA ILE A 304 14.23 -34.24 -39.45
C ILE A 304 12.79 -34.69 -39.23
N LEU A 305 11.81 -33.80 -39.45
CA LEU A 305 10.39 -34.18 -39.39
C LEU A 305 10.03 -35.22 -40.46
N ALA A 306 10.58 -35.10 -41.67
CA ALA A 306 10.38 -36.08 -42.74
C ALA A 306 10.98 -37.45 -42.37
N LEU A 307 12.20 -37.47 -41.82
CA LEU A 307 12.83 -38.70 -41.33
C LEU A 307 12.01 -39.35 -40.21
N LEU A 308 11.51 -38.57 -39.25
CA LEU A 308 10.65 -39.06 -38.17
C LEU A 308 9.36 -39.71 -38.69
N ASN A 309 8.74 -39.14 -39.73
CA ASN A 309 7.56 -39.73 -40.35
C ASN A 309 7.88 -41.06 -41.04
N GLN A 310 8.99 -41.14 -41.79
CA GLN A 310 9.45 -42.40 -42.40
C GLN A 310 9.72 -43.47 -41.34
N CYS A 311 10.38 -43.12 -40.23
CA CYS A 311 10.62 -44.06 -39.15
C CYS A 311 9.32 -44.58 -38.50
N ARG A 312 8.29 -43.72 -38.38
CA ARG A 312 6.97 -44.12 -37.87
C ARG A 312 6.24 -45.05 -38.84
N GLU A 313 6.29 -44.79 -40.14
CA GLU A 313 5.74 -45.69 -41.18
C GLU A 313 6.41 -47.07 -41.14
N MET A 314 7.69 -47.12 -40.77
CA MET A 314 8.46 -48.35 -40.57
C MET A 314 8.27 -49.01 -39.19
N ALA A 315 7.33 -48.52 -38.37
CA ALA A 315 7.05 -49.00 -37.00
C ALA A 315 8.25 -48.99 -36.04
N LEU A 316 9.23 -48.11 -36.26
CA LEU A 316 10.37 -47.94 -35.35
C LEU A 316 9.91 -47.15 -34.11
N SER A 317 9.73 -47.84 -32.99
CA SER A 317 8.99 -47.34 -31.81
C SER A 317 9.69 -46.27 -30.97
N ARG A 318 10.94 -45.91 -31.26
CA ARG A 318 11.72 -44.91 -30.52
C ARG A 318 12.62 -44.10 -31.46
N VAL A 319 12.06 -43.07 -32.10
CA VAL A 319 12.79 -42.03 -32.84
C VAL A 319 12.30 -40.67 -32.36
#